data_AF-A0A9E1K588-F1
#
_entry.id   AF-A0A9E1K588-F1
#
_cell.length_a   1.000
_cell.length_b   1.000
_cell.length_c   1.000
_cell.angle_alpha   90.00
_cell.angle_beta   90.00
_cell.angle_gamma   90.00
#
_symmetry.space_group_name_H-M   'P 1'
#
loop_
_entity.id
_entity.type
_entity.pdbx_description
1 polymer ?
#
loop_
_entity_poly.entity_id
_entity_poly.type
_entity_poly.pdbx_seq_one_letter_code
_entity_poly.pdbx_strand_id
1 'polypeptide(L)' 'MSATKAKFCVGQLICHRLFEYRGIILGVDLEFKQTDEWYDEMARSRPPKDKPWYHVLVYQRGSQTYVAEQNLEQDPASNN' A
#
# COMPACT_ATOMS: atom_id res chain seq x y z
N MET A 1 -9.38 -22.20 -5.63
CA MET A 1 -8.90 -21.17 -4.70
C MET A 1 -7.89 -20.31 -5.45
N SER A 2 -8.25 -19.08 -5.79
CA SER A 2 -7.27 -18.15 -6.38
C SER A 2 -6.38 -17.66 -5.24
N ALA A 3 -5.10 -18.05 -5.24
CA ALA A 3 -4.14 -17.50 -4.30
C ALA A 3 -4.05 -15.98 -4.54
N THR A 4 -4.37 -15.19 -3.52
CA THR A 4 -4.18 -13.73 -3.59
C THR A 4 -2.69 -13.45 -3.75
N LYS A 5 -2.30 -12.89 -4.90
CA LYS A 5 -0.91 -12.57 -5.21
C LYS A 5 -0.67 -11.08 -5.04
N ALA A 6 0.30 -10.72 -4.21
CA ALA A 6 0.78 -9.35 -4.07
C ALA A 6 1.49 -8.88 -5.35
N LYS A 7 1.17 -7.66 -5.80
CA LYS A 7 1.79 -7.00 -6.95
C LYS A 7 3.16 -6.40 -6.63
N PHE A 8 3.37 -5.95 -5.39
CA PHE A 8 4.60 -5.28 -4.97
C PHE A 8 5.35 -6.09 -3.91
N CYS A 9 6.68 -5.95 -3.87
CA CYS A 9 7.54 -6.66 -2.92
C CYS A 9 8.14 -5.70 -1.89
N VAL A 10 8.53 -6.23 -0.71
CA VAL A 10 9.28 -5.46 0.29
C VAL A 10 10.57 -4.91 -0.32
N GLY A 11 10.89 -3.65 -0.03
CA GLY A 11 12.01 -2.91 -0.60
C GLY A 11 11.70 -2.22 -1.93
N GLN A 12 10.55 -2.50 -2.56
CA GLN A 12 10.18 -1.88 -3.82
C GLN A 12 9.78 -0.41 -3.64
N LEU A 13 10.24 0.45 -4.56
CA LEU A 13 9.84 1.85 -4.62
C LEU A 13 8.48 2.00 -5.32
N ILE A 14 7.56 2.72 -4.68
CA ILE A 14 6.21 2.95 -5.19
C ILE A 14 5.82 4.43 -5.13
N CYS A 15 4.79 4.77 -5.90
CA CYS A 15 4.07 6.04 -5.85
C CYS A 15 2.62 5.80 -5.42
N HIS A 16 2.08 6.67 -4.58
CA HIS A 16 0.65 6.67 -4.27
C HIS A 16 -0.13 7.45 -5.33
N ARG A 17 -1.17 6.84 -5.91
CA ARG A 17 -1.93 7.40 -7.05
C ARG A 17 -2.63 8.73 -6.76
N LEU A 18 -3.25 8.84 -5.57
CA LEU A 18 -4.07 10.02 -5.22
C LEU A 18 -3.31 11.14 -4.49
N PHE A 19 -2.28 10.80 -3.73
CA PHE A 19 -1.55 11.74 -2.88
C PHE A 19 -0.14 12.03 -3.39
N GLU A 20 0.24 11.41 -4.51
CA GLU A 20 1.48 11.64 -5.26
C GLU A 20 2.77 11.58 -4.43
N TYR A 21 2.74 10.89 -3.28
CA TYR A 21 3.94 10.66 -2.49
C TYR A 21 4.65 9.39 -2.95
N ARG A 22 5.97 9.37 -2.74
CA ARG A 22 6.83 8.21 -2.95
C ARG A 22 7.07 7.48 -1.66
N GLY A 23 7.29 6.18 -1.74
CA GLY A 23 7.62 5.39 -0.57
C GLY A 23 8.22 4.04 -0.90
N ILE A 24 8.66 3.35 0.14
CA ILE A 24 9.23 2.00 0.06
C ILE A 24 8.29 1.05 0.77
N ILE A 25 8.01 -0.10 0.16
CA ILE A 25 7.25 -1.17 0.81
C ILE A 25 8.07 -1.77 1.96
N LEU A 26 7.52 -1.77 3.17
CA LEU A 26 8.11 -2.39 4.35
C LEU A 26 7.54 -3.79 4.65
N GLY A 27 6.29 -4.02 4.23
CA GLY A 27 5.57 -5.25 4.52
C GLY A 27 4.31 -5.37 3.69
N VAL A 28 3.81 -6.60 3.58
CA VAL A 28 2.62 -6.94 2.80
C VAL A 28 1.72 -7.86 3.63
N ASP A 29 0.45 -7.50 3.73
CA ASP A 29 -0.61 -8.36 4.22
C ASP A 29 -1.51 -8.73 3.04
N LEU A 30 -1.84 -10.01 2.86
CA LEU A 30 -2.68 -10.45 1.74
C LEU A 30 -4.16 -10.06 1.91
N GLU A 31 -4.52 -9.62 3.11
CA GLU A 31 -5.83 -9.12 3.52
C GLU A 31 -5.64 -7.96 4.50
N PHE A 32 -6.67 -7.16 4.68
CA PHE A 32 -6.69 -6.05 5.62
C PHE A 32 -6.55 -6.55 7.06
N LYS A 33 -5.62 -5.98 7.83
CA LYS A 33 -5.35 -6.36 9.23
C LYS A 33 -5.47 -5.22 10.25
N GLN A 34 -5.98 -4.06 9.84
CA GLN A 34 -6.28 -2.98 10.79
C GLN A 34 -7.70 -3.09 11.35
N THR A 35 -8.07 -2.20 12.26
CA THR A 35 -9.39 -2.22 12.87
C THR A 35 -10.45 -1.65 11.91
N ASP A 36 -11.72 -1.97 12.17
CA ASP A 36 -12.82 -1.43 11.37
C ASP A 36 -12.96 0.09 11.53
N GLU A 37 -12.66 0.62 12.72
CA GLU A 37 -12.64 2.06 12.99
C GLU A 37 -11.57 2.75 12.13
N TRP A 38 -10.36 2.19 12.07
CA TRP A 38 -9.31 2.70 11.20
C TRP A 38 -9.75 2.67 9.74
N TYR A 39 -10.41 1.59 9.31
CA TYR A 39 -10.91 1.47 7.95
C TYR A 39 -11.92 2.56 7.61
N ASP A 40 -12.86 2.84 8.51
CA ASP A 40 -13.88 3.86 8.31
C ASP A 40 -13.30 5.28 8.29
N GLU A 41 -12.25 5.55 9.07
CA GLU A 41 -11.60 6.87 9.15
C GLU A 41 -10.62 7.12 8.00
N MET A 42 -9.78 6.14 7.68
CA MET A 42 -8.62 6.33 6.80
C MET A 42 -8.88 5.84 5.37
N ALA A 43 -9.65 4.76 5.20
CA ALA A 43 -9.85 4.13 3.90
C ALA A 43 -11.01 4.78 3.12
N ARG A 44 -10.84 6.06 2.75
CA ARG A 44 -11.88 6.87 2.07
C ARG A 44 -12.49 6.21 0.82
N SER A 45 -11.68 5.49 0.03
CA SER A 45 -12.15 4.79 -1.18
C SER A 45 -12.73 3.40 -0.90
N ARG A 46 -12.82 3.00 0.38
CA ARG A 46 -13.28 1.68 0.86
C ARG A 46 -12.73 0.51 0.02
N PRO A 47 -11.40 0.32 -0.02
CA PRO A 47 -10.77 -0.76 -0.77
C PRO A 47 -11.20 -2.13 -0.24
N PRO A 48 -11.30 -3.16 -1.11
CA PRO A 48 -11.64 -4.50 -0.64
C PRO A 48 -10.67 -4.99 0.46
N LYS A 49 -11.24 -5.53 1.55
CA LYS A 49 -10.47 -6.06 2.68
C LYS A 49 -9.83 -7.42 2.38
N ASP A 50 -10.31 -8.13 1.37
CA ASP A 50 -9.82 -9.44 0.90
C ASP A 50 -8.67 -9.34 -0.12
N LYS A 51 -8.09 -8.15 -0.29
CA LYS A 51 -7.00 -7.86 -1.22
C LYS A 51 -5.73 -7.46 -0.47
N PRO A 52 -4.55 -7.44 -1.13
CA PRO A 52 -3.32 -7.05 -0.47
C PRO A 52 -3.31 -5.59 0.02
N TRP A 53 -2.81 -5.41 1.23
CA TRP A 53 -2.52 -4.13 1.86
C TRP A 53 -1.04 -4.05 2.20
N TYR A 54 -0.49 -2.84 2.13
CA TYR A 54 0.93 -2.59 2.18
C TYR A 54 1.27 -1.60 3.29
N HIS A 55 2.33 -1.92 4.03
CA HIS A 55 3.00 -0.98 4.92
C HIS A 55 4.02 -0.20 4.10
N VAL A 56 3.87 1.11 4.02
CA VAL A 56 4.70 1.98 3.18
C VAL A 56 5.40 3.01 4.05
N LEU A 57 6.73 3.11 3.90
CA LEU A 57 7.49 4.22 4.44
C LEU A 57 7.44 5.40 3.48
N VAL A 58 6.86 6.53 3.90
CA VAL A 58 6.71 7.72 3.04
C VAL A 58 8.01 8.51 3.00
N TYR A 59 8.52 8.73 1.78
CA TYR A 59 9.71 9.54 1.54
C TYR A 59 9.45 10.99 1.97
N GLN A 60 10.45 11.63 2.61
CA GLN A 60 10.43 12.96 3.23
C GLN A 60 9.59 13.15 4.50
N ARG A 61 8.57 12.33 4.75
CA ARG A 61 7.80 12.42 6.02
C ARG A 61 8.37 11.56 7.13
N GLY A 62 9.10 10.49 6.80
CA GLY A 62 9.64 9.54 7.80
C GLY A 62 8.55 8.76 8.55
N SER A 63 7.29 8.90 8.15
CA SER A 63 6.14 8.22 8.73
C SER A 63 5.76 6.98 7.92
N GLN A 64 5.28 5.95 8.60
CA GLN A 64 4.66 4.79 7.96
C GLN A 64 3.18 5.03 7.68
N THR A 65 2.67 4.40 6.63
CA THR A 65 1.25 4.41 6.28
C THR A 65 0.80 3.04 5.79
N TYR A 66 -0.51 2.79 5.84
CA TYR A 66 -1.12 1.52 5.49
C TYR A 66 -2.07 1.72 4.31
N VAL A 67 -1.81 1.05 3.18
CA VAL A 67 -2.42 1.41 1.89
C VAL A 67 -2.82 0.17 1.12
N ALA A 68 -4.01 0.20 0.51
CA ALA A 68 -4.47 -0.86 -0.38
C ALA A 68 -3.71 -0.88 -1.72
N GLU A 69 -3.49 -2.08 -2.28
CA GLU A 69 -2.77 -2.28 -3.55
C GLU A 69 -3.24 -1.38 -4.70
N GLN A 70 -4.55 -1.18 -4.82
CA GLN A 70 -5.15 -0.42 -5.91
C GLN A 70 -4.75 1.08 -5.94
N ASN A 71 -4.23 1.58 -4.82
CA ASN A 71 -3.79 2.96 -4.66
C ASN A 71 -2.29 3.13 -4.91
N LEU A 72 -1.57 2.05 -5.22
CA LEU A 72 -0.13 2.04 -5.46
C LEU A 72 0.20 1.83 -6.93
N GLU A 73 1.23 2.51 -7.38
CA GLU A 73 1.87 2.34 -8.69
C GLU A 73 3.38 2.14 -8.50
N GLN A 74 4.02 1.43 -9.43
CA GLN A 74 5.47 1.26 -9.41
C GLN A 74 6.13 2.61 -9.70
N ASP A 75 7.14 3.00 -8.91
CA ASP A 75 7.86 4.23 -9.19
C ASP A 75 8.67 4.08 -10.50
N PRO A 76 8.62 5.07 -11.41
CA PRO A 76 9.30 5.00 -12.71
C PRO A 76 10.83 4.93 -12.59
N ALA A 77 11.43 5.42 -11.50
CA ALA A 77 12.87 5.33 -11.25
C ALA A 77 13.30 3.92 -10.82
N SER A 78 12.38 3.04 -10.45
CA SER A 78 12.69 1.63 -10.13
C SER A 78 13.07 0.80 -11.37
N ASN A 79 12.96 1.36 -12.58
CA ASN A 79 13.16 0.66 -13.85
C ASN A 79 14.52 0.94 -14.52
N ASN A 80 15.50 1.43 -13.76
CA ASN A 80 16.84 1.80 -14.24
C ASN A 80 17.93 1.09 -13.43
#